data_AF-A0A3D0QGE6-F1
#
_entry.id   AF-A0A3D0QGE6-F1
#
_cell.length_a   1.000
_cell.length_b   1.000
_cell.length_c   1.000
_cell.angle_alpha   90.00
_cell.angle_beta   90.00
_cell.angle_gamma   90.00
#
_symmetry.space_group_name_H-M   'P 1'
#
loop_
_entity.id
_entity.type
_entity.pdbx_description
1 polymer ?
#
loop_
_entity_poly.entity_id
_entity_poly.type
_entity_poly.pdbx_seq_one_letter_code
_entity_poly.pdbx_strand_id
1 'polypeptide(L)'
;APCHLKTQQNKFGPLDLLKLVPELDLVGIRDSCCGIAGTFGMKKENFDLSMRIGSKLFGEIERVKPDVVLSGCGTCQIQIRQGTGLDVIHPLELLNQSFPTPLP
;
A
#
# COMPACT_ATOMS: atom_id res chain seq x y z
N ALA A 1 -5.07 -2.64 2.31
CA ALA A 1 -5.60 -2.82 0.93
C ALA A 1 -6.18 -1.49 0.43
N PRO A 2 -6.04 -1.14 -0.87
CA PRO A 2 -6.59 0.09 -1.44
C PRO A 2 -8.13 0.16 -1.41
N CYS A 3 -8.69 1.37 -1.39
CA CYS A 3 -10.13 1.61 -1.23
C CYS A 3 -11.00 0.90 -2.28
N HIS A 4 -10.63 0.95 -3.57
CA HIS A 4 -11.43 0.34 -4.65
C HIS A 4 -11.42 -1.19 -4.61
N LEU A 5 -10.32 -1.80 -4.16
CA LEU A 5 -10.25 -3.25 -3.95
C LEU A 5 -11.10 -3.66 -2.74
N LYS A 6 -11.11 -2.84 -1.68
CA LYS A 6 -11.95 -3.06 -0.49
C LYS A 6 -13.44 -3.03 -0.83
N THR A 7 -13.87 -2.09 -1.68
CA THR A 7 -15.28 -1.99 -2.10
C THR A 7 -15.74 -3.13 -3.00
N GLN A 8 -14.82 -3.76 -3.73
CA GLN A 8 -15.12 -4.96 -4.52
C GLN A 8 -15.35 -6.20 -3.66
N GLN A 9 -15.15 -6.12 -2.33
CA GLN A 9 -15.30 -7.23 -1.40
C GLN A 9 -14.51 -8.47 -1.83
N ASN A 10 -13.35 -8.25 -2.45
CA ASN A 10 -12.53 -9.35 -2.92
C ASN A 10 -12.11 -10.23 -1.74
N LYS A 11 -12.46 -11.51 -1.79
CA LYS A 11 -12.23 -12.49 -0.72
C LYS A 11 -10.85 -13.13 -0.79
N PHE A 12 -10.21 -13.10 -1.96
CA PHE A 12 -8.94 -13.77 -2.21
C PHE A 12 -8.00 -12.81 -2.93
N GLY A 13 -6.82 -12.60 -2.38
CA GLY A 13 -5.86 -11.68 -2.98
C GLY A 13 -4.41 -12.12 -2.83
N PRO A 14 -3.48 -11.32 -3.38
CA PRO A 14 -2.05 -11.58 -3.24
C PRO A 14 -1.58 -11.76 -1.79
N LEU A 15 -2.25 -11.12 -0.83
CA LEU A 15 -1.96 -11.28 0.60
C LEU A 15 -2.16 -12.73 1.08
N ASP A 16 -3.12 -13.47 0.54
CA ASP A 16 -3.34 -14.86 0.95
C ASP A 16 -2.23 -15.78 0.45
N LEU A 17 -1.63 -15.45 -0.70
CA LEU A 17 -0.44 -16.13 -1.20
C LEU A 17 0.81 -15.76 -0.40
N LEU A 18 0.98 -14.47 -0.07
CA LEU A 18 2.13 -14.00 0.72
C LEU A 18 2.15 -14.61 2.14
N LYS A 19 0.99 -14.94 2.73
CA LYS A 19 0.93 -15.67 4.02
C LYS A 19 1.53 -17.07 3.96
N LEU A 20 1.73 -17.63 2.77
CA LEU A 20 2.35 -18.95 2.59
C LEU A 20 3.87 -18.88 2.59
N VAL A 21 4.46 -17.68 2.54
CA VAL A 21 5.90 -17.45 2.57
C VAL A 21 6.33 -17.31 4.04
N PRO A 22 7.05 -18.30 4.62
CA PRO A 22 7.32 -18.35 6.06
C PRO A 22 8.25 -17.24 6.56
N GLU A 23 9.03 -16.62 5.68
CA GLU A 23 9.97 -15.55 6.02
C GLU A 23 9.30 -14.16 6.15
N LEU A 24 8.03 -14.02 5.75
CA LEU A 24 7.34 -12.73 5.76
C LEU A 24 6.55 -12.52 7.06
N ASP A 25 6.82 -11.41 7.75
CA ASP A 25 5.96 -10.89 8.80
C ASP A 25 4.97 -9.86 8.23
N LEU A 26 3.73 -10.29 8.02
CA LEU A 26 2.69 -9.46 7.39
C LEU A 26 1.86 -8.71 8.44
N VAL A 27 2.11 -7.42 8.56
CA VAL A 27 1.34 -6.53 9.46
C VAL A 27 0.17 -5.88 8.70
N GLY A 28 -1.05 -6.09 9.22
CA GLY A 28 -2.26 -5.42 8.73
C GLY A 28 -2.41 -4.00 9.26
N ILE A 29 -2.78 -3.08 8.38
CA ILE A 29 -3.09 -1.67 8.71
C ILE A 29 -4.61 -1.47 8.72
N ARG A 30 -5.11 -0.71 9.70
CA ARG A 30 -6.54 -0.46 9.92
C ARG A 30 -7.10 0.60 8.98
N ASP A 31 -6.43 1.75 8.87
CA ASP A 31 -6.84 2.82 7.97
C ASP A 31 -6.43 2.52 6.53
N SER A 32 -7.35 2.64 5.57
CA SER A 32 -7.10 2.27 4.17
C SER A 32 -7.06 3.44 3.19
N CYS A 33 -7.47 4.64 3.61
CA CYS A 33 -7.52 5.80 2.72
C CYS A 33 -6.17 6.54 2.72
N CYS A 34 -5.49 6.59 1.58
CA CYS A 34 -4.28 7.40 1.40
C CYS A 34 -4.58 8.87 1.04
N GLY A 35 -5.81 9.19 0.67
CA GLY A 35 -6.24 10.55 0.32
C GLY A 35 -6.07 10.95 -1.15
N ILE A 36 -5.38 10.16 -1.99
CA ILE A 36 -5.04 10.59 -3.36
C ILE A 36 -6.21 10.61 -4.35
N ALA A 37 -7.18 9.69 -4.21
CA ALA A 37 -8.37 9.57 -5.06
C ALA A 37 -8.11 9.78 -6.57
N GLY A 38 -7.27 8.94 -7.18
CA GLY A 38 -6.88 9.08 -8.60
C GLY A 38 -5.91 10.23 -8.80
N THR A 39 -6.24 11.20 -9.67
CA THR A 39 -5.44 12.41 -9.88
C THR A 39 -5.82 13.56 -8.95
N PHE A 40 -6.85 13.40 -8.10
CA PHE A 40 -7.33 14.45 -7.19
C PHE A 40 -6.20 15.03 -6.34
N GLY A 41 -5.45 14.18 -5.63
CA GLY A 41 -4.35 14.59 -4.75
C GLY A 41 -3.10 15.09 -5.49
N MET A 42 -3.01 14.85 -6.80
CA MET A 42 -1.91 15.36 -7.64
C MET A 42 -2.11 16.83 -8.05
N LYS A 43 -3.35 17.35 -7.94
CA LYS A 43 -3.66 18.74 -8.29
C LYS A 43 -3.14 19.67 -7.21
N LYS A 44 -2.51 20.78 -7.63
CA LYS A 44 -1.92 21.78 -6.73
C LYS A 44 -2.91 22.26 -5.66
N GLU A 45 -4.17 22.50 -6.04
CA GLU A 45 -5.20 23.03 -5.14
C GLU A 45 -5.65 22.00 -4.07
N ASN A 46 -5.43 20.71 -4.33
CA ASN A 46 -5.91 19.61 -3.48
C ASN A 46 -4.78 18.87 -2.77
N PHE A 47 -3.51 19.15 -3.09
CA PHE A 47 -2.37 18.42 -2.57
C PHE A 47 -2.38 18.38 -1.04
N ASP A 48 -2.40 19.54 -0.38
CA ASP A 48 -2.41 19.64 1.08
C ASP A 48 -3.64 19.00 1.75
N LEU A 49 -4.78 19.02 1.05
CA LEU A 49 -5.98 18.34 1.54
C LEU A 49 -5.82 16.81 1.45
N SER A 50 -5.29 16.30 0.34
CA SER A 50 -5.05 14.88 0.15
C SER A 50 -4.04 14.32 1.17
N MET A 51 -2.99 15.09 1.48
CA MET A 51 -2.01 14.75 2.51
C MET A 51 -2.65 14.69 3.91
N ARG A 52 -3.52 15.65 4.23
CA ARG A 52 -4.26 15.64 5.50
C ARG A 52 -5.22 14.45 5.62
N ILE A 53 -5.90 14.08 4.54
CA ILE A 53 -6.79 12.90 4.51
C ILE A 53 -5.97 11.62 4.75
N GLY A 54 -4.80 11.49 4.12
CA GLY A 54 -3.91 10.33 4.28
C GLY A 54 -3.14 10.26 5.60
N SER A 55 -3.08 11.35 6.36
CA SER A 55 -2.21 11.47 7.56
C SER A 55 -2.36 10.36 8.59
N LYS A 56 -3.57 9.83 8.79
CA LYS A 56 -3.80 8.71 9.73
C LYS A 56 -3.13 7.42 9.26
N LEU A 57 -3.26 7.11 7.96
CA LEU A 57 -2.59 5.96 7.34
C LEU A 57 -1.07 6.12 7.46
N PHE A 58 -0.54 7.31 7.14
CA PHE A 58 0.90 7.56 7.20
C PHE A 58 1.44 7.38 8.62
N GLY A 59 0.76 7.94 9.62
CA GLY A 59 1.14 7.77 11.03
C GLY A 59 1.02 6.33 11.52
N GLU A 60 0.08 5.52 11.01
CA GLU A 60 0.01 4.09 11.32
C GLU A 60 1.20 3.32 10.73
N ILE A 61 1.55 3.60 9.46
CA ILE A 61 2.73 3.02 8.80
C ILE A 61 4.01 3.36 9.58
N GLU A 62 4.21 4.63 9.94
CA GLU A 62 5.40 5.08 10.68
C GLU A 62 5.54 4.42 12.06
N ARG A 63 4.42 4.11 12.71
CA ARG A 63 4.42 3.40 14.01
C ARG A 63 4.78 1.93 13.86
N VAL A 64 4.31 1.28 12.80
CA VAL A 64 4.63 -0.13 12.51
C VAL A 64 6.10 -0.30 12.13
N LYS A 65 6.72 0.73 11.52
CA LYS A 65 8.11 0.71 11.04
C LYS A 65 8.41 -0.51 10.13
N PRO A 66 7.65 -0.71 9.05
CA PRO A 66 7.87 -1.84 8.16
C PRO A 66 9.13 -1.64 7.30
N ASP A 67 9.73 -2.74 6.85
CA ASP A 67 10.81 -2.70 5.86
C ASP A 67 10.30 -2.23 4.49
N VAL A 68 9.06 -2.60 4.13
CA VAL A 68 8.41 -2.21 2.88
C VAL A 68 6.90 -2.12 3.06
N VAL A 69 6.25 -1.19 2.35
CA VAL A 69 4.79 -1.09 2.33
C VAL A 69 4.22 -1.75 1.07
N LEU A 70 3.09 -2.45 1.21
CA LEU A 70 2.44 -3.12 0.08
C LEU A 70 1.16 -2.39 -0.36
N SER A 71 1.05 -2.08 -1.64
CA SER A 71 -0.17 -1.54 -2.24
C SER A 71 -0.37 -2.00 -3.67
N GLY A 72 -1.54 -2.59 -3.96
CA GLY A 72 -1.96 -2.97 -5.31
C GLY A 72 -2.43 -1.80 -6.19
N CYS A 73 -2.29 -0.56 -5.73
CA CYS A 73 -2.76 0.63 -6.44
C CYS A 73 -1.61 1.62 -6.63
N GLY A 74 -1.21 1.86 -7.88
CA GLY A 74 -0.08 2.72 -8.23
C GLY A 74 -0.21 4.15 -7.71
N THR A 75 -1.40 4.75 -7.74
CA THR A 75 -1.60 6.10 -7.17
C THR A 75 -1.51 6.09 -5.65
N CYS A 76 -2.00 5.05 -4.98
CA CYS A 76 -1.78 4.90 -3.54
C CYS A 76 -0.28 4.75 -3.21
N GLN A 77 0.48 4.03 -4.04
CA GLN A 77 1.93 3.91 -3.85
C GLN A 77 2.61 5.28 -3.92
N ILE A 78 2.28 6.11 -4.92
CA ILE A 78 2.81 7.49 -5.04
C ILE A 78 2.50 8.29 -3.78
N GLN A 79 1.24 8.30 -3.35
CA GLN A 79 0.79 9.07 -2.19
C GLN A 79 1.46 8.63 -0.89
N ILE A 80 1.55 7.32 -0.66
CA ILE A 80 2.18 6.80 0.56
C ILE A 80 3.67 7.13 0.55
N ARG A 81 4.37 6.97 -0.58
CA ARG A 81 5.78 7.41 -0.72
C ARG A 81 5.93 8.90 -0.38
N GLN A 82 5.03 9.75 -0.87
CA GLN A 82 5.05 11.18 -0.56
C GLN A 82 4.78 11.48 0.92
N GLY A 83 3.93 10.68 1.57
CA GLY A 83 3.55 10.88 2.97
C GLY A 83 4.50 10.31 4.01
N THR A 84 5.22 9.23 3.68
CA THR A 84 6.07 8.51 4.64
C THR A 84 7.54 8.45 4.26
N GLY A 85 7.88 8.71 3.00
CA GLY A 85 9.23 8.52 2.46
C GLY A 85 9.67 7.05 2.32
N LEU A 86 8.80 6.09 2.65
CA LEU A 86 9.10 4.66 2.56
C LEU A 86 8.82 4.11 1.17
N ASP A 87 9.51 3.03 0.81
CA ASP A 87 9.21 2.30 -0.41
C ASP A 87 7.87 1.57 -0.34
N VAL A 88 7.13 1.62 -1.45
CA VAL A 88 5.80 1.03 -1.57
C VAL A 88 5.69 0.21 -2.85
N ILE A 89 5.70 -1.12 -2.72
CA ILE A 89 5.72 -2.02 -3.88
C ILE A 89 4.36 -2.69 -4.11
N HIS A 90 4.21 -3.28 -5.30
CA HIS A 90 3.04 -4.08 -5.59
C HIS A 90 3.15 -5.44 -4.87
N PRO A 91 2.08 -6.00 -4.28
CA PRO A 91 2.14 -7.31 -3.64
C PRO A 91 2.66 -8.45 -4.54
N LEU A 92 2.42 -8.37 -5.85
CA LEU A 92 2.95 -9.35 -6.81
C LEU A 92 4.47 -9.23 -7.01
N GLU A 93 5.05 -8.06 -6.78
CA GLU A 93 6.50 -7.88 -6.85
C GLU A 93 7.18 -8.62 -5.68
N LEU A 94 6.66 -8.44 -4.46
CA LEU A 94 7.15 -9.20 -3.30
C LEU A 94 6.93 -10.72 -3.47
N LEU A 95 5.77 -11.10 -4.02
CA LEU A 95 5.49 -12.50 -4.32
C LEU A 95 6.52 -13.06 -5.31
N ASN A 96 6.86 -12.31 -6.37
CA ASN A 96 7.87 -12.71 -7.34
C ASN A 96 9.25 -12.89 -6.69
N GLN A 97 9.63 -11.96 -5.80
CA GLN A 97 10.89 -12.03 -5.04
C GLN A 97 10.95 -13.22 -4.06
N SER A 98 9.80 -13.77 -3.68
CA SER A 98 9.70 -14.92 -2.77
C SER A 98 9.93 -16.26 -3.48
N PHE A 99 9.99 -16.29 -4.82
CA PHE A 99 10.30 -17.52 -5.55
C PHE A 99 11.82 -17.75 -5.67
N PRO A 100 12.30 -19.01 -5.63
CA PRO A 100 13.71 -19.34 -5.83
C PRO A 100 14.26 -18.87 -7.19
N THR A 101 13.39 -18.79 -8.20
CA THR A 101 13.68 -18.24 -9.52
C THR A 101 12.61 -17.19 -9.82
N PRO A 102 12.97 -15.95 -10.18
CA PRO A 102 12.00 -14.94 -10.57
C PRO A 102 11.14 -15.45 -11.72
N LEU A 103 9.84 -15.22 -11.64
CA LEU A 103 8.91 -15.43 -12.75
C LEU A 103 9.29 -14.50 -13.90
N PRO A 104 9.16 -14.96 -15.16
CA PRO A 104 9.45 -14.17 -16.35
C PRO A 104 8.55 -12.93 -16.49
#